data_AF-A0A962D2Y8-F1
#
_entry.id   AF-A0A962D2Y8-F1
#
_cell.length_a   1.000
_cell.length_b   1.000
_cell.length_c   1.000
_cell.angle_alpha   90.00
_cell.angle_beta   90.00
_cell.angle_gamma   90.00
#
_symmetry.space_group_name_H-M   'P 1'
#
loop_
_entity.id
_entity.type
_entity.pdbx_description
1 polymer ?
#
loop_
_entity_poly.entity_id
_entity_poly.type
_entity_poly.pdbx_seq_one_letter_code
_entity_poly.pdbx_strand_id
1 'polypeptide(L)'
;MADVDRWVSLGRLGRAHGVRGWCWIRSDCDPAEALFDYAPLRLRLDGRELNLQIEQSRQLPKGLLAKVSGFDTPEAVQAWAGALIETPRSALPEGEGWYWTDLEGLQVCNQDGVDFGRVSHLFDAGGGTVMVVQGERERLLPFVMDQVVRRVDLEARRIDVDWDADF
;
A
#
# COMPACT_ATOMS: atom_id res chain seq x y z
N MET A 1 7.90 8.73 -17.54
CA MET A 1 8.58 9.41 -16.40
C MET A 1 7.71 9.19 -15.18
N ALA A 2 7.84 8.02 -14.55
CA ALA A 2 7.08 7.68 -13.36
C ALA A 2 7.47 8.65 -12.22
N ASP A 3 6.46 9.14 -11.52
CA ASP A 3 6.54 10.17 -10.48
C ASP A 3 7.32 9.64 -9.26
N VAL A 4 8.63 9.86 -9.24
CA VAL A 4 9.57 9.37 -8.20
C VAL A 4 9.43 10.16 -6.89
N ASP A 5 8.69 11.27 -6.87
CA ASP A 5 8.48 12.14 -5.70
C ASP A 5 7.08 11.99 -5.06
N ARG A 6 6.29 11.01 -5.49
CA ARG A 6 4.97 10.77 -4.93
C ARG A 6 5.07 10.14 -3.54
N TRP A 7 4.53 10.84 -2.55
CA TRP A 7 4.38 10.33 -1.19
C TRP A 7 3.09 9.52 -1.05
N VAL A 8 3.18 8.41 -0.33
CA VAL A 8 2.05 7.52 -0.04
C VAL A 8 1.70 7.60 1.43
N SER A 9 0.42 7.85 1.73
CA SER A 9 -0.09 7.83 3.10
C SER A 9 -0.20 6.40 3.60
N LEU A 10 0.39 6.14 4.77
CA LEU A 10 0.30 4.87 5.49
C LEU A 10 -0.62 4.95 6.72
N GLY A 11 -1.01 6.15 7.12
CA GLY A 11 -1.87 6.34 8.29
C GLY A 11 -1.88 7.77 8.81
N ARG A 12 -2.26 7.94 10.07
CA ARG A 12 -2.33 9.24 10.76
C ARG A 12 -1.84 9.18 12.19
N LEU A 13 -1.17 10.26 12.60
CA LEU A 13 -0.84 10.50 14.00
C LEU A 13 -2.10 10.92 14.76
N GLY A 14 -2.36 10.24 15.87
CA GLY A 14 -3.50 10.47 16.74
C GLY A 14 -3.15 11.33 17.95
N ARG A 15 -4.02 11.29 18.97
CA ARG A 15 -3.85 12.06 20.20
C ARG A 15 -2.67 11.57 21.05
N ALA A 16 -2.19 12.44 21.93
CA ALA A 16 -1.25 12.08 22.98
C ALA A 16 -1.81 11.02 23.95
N HIS A 17 -0.91 10.28 24.58
CA HIS A 17 -1.18 9.29 25.61
C HIS A 17 -0.21 9.48 26.77
N GLY A 18 -0.75 9.78 27.96
CA GLY A 18 0.07 10.08 29.14
C GLY A 18 0.87 11.38 28.97
N VAL A 19 1.94 11.53 29.76
CA VAL A 19 2.71 12.78 29.89
C VAL A 19 4.10 12.73 29.24
N ARG A 20 4.52 11.56 28.71
CA ARG A 20 5.87 11.34 28.16
C ARG A 20 5.90 11.38 26.62
N GLY A 21 4.95 12.10 26.02
CA GLY A 21 4.85 12.26 24.56
C GLY A 21 4.59 10.97 23.76
N TRP A 22 4.01 9.94 24.38
CA TRP A 22 3.47 8.81 23.61
C TRP A 22 2.24 9.25 22.83
N CYS A 23 1.99 8.64 21.69
CA CYS A 23 0.87 8.99 20.82
C CYS A 23 0.19 7.76 20.23
N TRP A 24 -1.12 7.85 20.02
CA TRP A 24 -1.86 6.85 19.25
C TRP A 24 -1.55 6.99 17.76
N ILE A 25 -1.48 5.87 17.06
CA ILE A 25 -1.33 5.82 15.60
C ILE A 25 -2.55 5.08 15.02
N ARG A 26 -3.14 5.67 13.99
CA ARG A 26 -4.09 4.98 13.12
C ARG A 26 -3.33 4.56 11.88
N SER A 27 -3.16 3.26 11.69
CA SER A 27 -2.52 2.70 10.50
C SER A 27 -3.58 2.34 9.46
N ASP A 28 -3.26 2.57 8.20
CA ASP A 28 -4.02 2.09 7.04
C ASP A 28 -3.38 0.81 6.44
N CYS A 29 -2.31 0.29 7.05
CA CYS A 29 -1.68 -0.98 6.68
C CYS A 29 -2.44 -2.19 7.25
N ASP A 30 -2.27 -3.35 6.60
CA ASP A 30 -2.73 -4.65 7.10
C ASP A 30 -1.57 -5.67 7.09
N PRO A 31 -1.12 -6.18 8.25
CA PRO A 31 -1.55 -5.81 9.60
C PRO A 31 -1.15 -4.38 9.97
N ALA A 32 -1.90 -3.75 10.88
CA ALA A 32 -1.72 -2.34 11.26
C ALA A 32 -0.27 -1.98 11.65
N GLU A 33 0.42 -2.87 12.36
CA GLU A 33 1.79 -2.66 12.83
C GLU A 33 2.85 -2.55 11.73
N ALA A 34 2.56 -3.07 10.52
CA ALA A 34 3.47 -3.03 9.38
C ALA A 34 3.88 -1.59 9.00
N LEU A 35 3.09 -0.58 9.39
CA LEU A 35 3.44 0.83 9.25
C LEU A 35 4.84 1.14 9.79
N PHE A 36 5.25 0.51 10.89
CA PHE A 36 6.53 0.77 11.54
C PHE A 36 7.74 0.14 10.84
N ASP A 37 7.50 -0.77 9.89
CA ASP A 37 8.56 -1.43 9.11
C ASP A 37 8.99 -0.59 7.91
N TYR A 38 8.21 0.43 7.53
CA TYR A 38 8.55 1.34 6.45
C TYR A 38 9.49 2.44 6.92
N ALA A 39 10.47 2.77 6.07
CA ALA A 39 11.35 3.92 6.25
C ALA A 39 11.81 4.47 4.88
N PRO A 40 11.96 5.80 4.73
CA PRO A 40 11.73 6.83 5.74
C PRO A 40 10.25 7.15 5.94
N LEU A 41 9.87 7.52 7.16
CA LEU A 41 8.54 8.07 7.46
C LEU A 41 8.62 9.58 7.67
N ARG A 42 7.56 10.28 7.28
CA ARG A 42 7.33 11.68 7.64
C ARG A 42 5.91 11.92 8.13
N LEU A 43 5.76 12.99 8.92
CA LEU A 43 4.48 13.62 9.21
C LEU A 43 4.23 14.77 8.24
N ARG A 44 2.99 14.90 7.77
CA ARG A 44 2.53 16.05 7.00
C ARG A 44 1.23 16.62 7.56
N LEU A 45 1.23 17.90 7.90
CA LEU A 45 0.06 18.62 8.43
C LEU A 45 0.07 20.06 7.93
N ASP A 46 -0.99 20.48 7.22
CA ASP A 46 -1.16 21.85 6.72
C ASP A 46 0.07 22.42 5.99
N GLY A 47 0.73 21.59 5.17
CA GLY A 47 1.94 21.95 4.42
C GLY A 47 3.25 21.93 5.24
N ARG A 48 3.18 21.66 6.55
CA ARG A 48 4.35 21.40 7.39
C ARG A 48 4.74 19.95 7.29
N GLU A 49 6.05 19.70 7.30
CA GLU A 49 6.62 18.36 7.23
C GLU A 49 7.61 18.14 8.36
N LEU A 50 7.66 16.91 8.89
CA LEU A 50 8.61 16.51 9.93
C LEU A 50 8.98 15.04 9.74
N ASN A 51 10.27 14.73 9.74
CA ASN A 51 10.73 13.34 9.71
C ASN A 51 10.23 12.60 10.96
N LEU A 52 9.57 11.47 10.74
CA LEU A 52 9.00 10.66 11.81
C LEU A 52 9.95 9.53 12.15
N GLN A 53 10.56 9.60 13.33
CA GLN A 53 11.39 8.53 13.87
C GLN A 53 10.70 7.89 15.07
N ILE A 54 10.36 6.60 14.93
CA ILE A 54 9.74 5.81 16.00
C ILE A 54 10.85 5.23 16.88
N GLU A 55 10.82 5.55 18.17
CA GLU A 55 11.76 5.02 19.16
C GLU A 55 11.27 3.70 19.76
N GLN A 56 9.95 3.62 20.01
CA GLN A 56 9.28 2.45 20.56
C GLN A 56 7.84 2.39 20.03
N SER A 57 7.32 1.19 19.85
CA SER A 57 5.92 0.97 19.51
C SER A 57 5.32 -0.16 20.36
N ARG A 58 4.01 -0.14 20.53
CA ARG A 58 3.23 -1.18 21.22
C ARG A 58 1.88 -1.34 20.54
N GLN A 59 1.50 -2.58 20.27
CA GLN A 59 0.13 -2.90 19.91
C GLN A 59 -0.70 -3.12 21.17
N LEU A 60 -1.83 -2.42 21.27
CA LEU A 60 -2.80 -2.57 22.33
C LEU A 60 -4.17 -2.93 21.73
N PRO A 61 -5.10 -3.51 22.50
CA PRO A 61 -6.45 -3.82 22.01
C PRO A 61 -7.22 -2.59 21.47
N LYS A 62 -6.81 -1.38 21.86
CA LYS A 62 -7.40 -0.10 21.44
C LYS A 62 -6.70 0.54 20.24
N GLY A 63 -5.64 -0.07 19.71
CA GLY A 63 -4.87 0.43 18.57
C GLY A 63 -3.35 0.43 18.80
N LEU A 64 -2.62 1.12 17.92
CA LEU A 64 -1.17 1.24 17.99
C LEU A 64 -0.77 2.45 18.83
N LEU A 65 0.23 2.26 19.67
CA LEU A 65 0.85 3.32 20.46
C LEU A 65 2.33 3.43 20.08
N ALA A 66 2.81 4.64 19.87
CA ALA A 66 4.20 4.90 19.51
C ALA A 66 4.83 5.99 20.39
N LYS A 67 6.13 5.87 20.62
CA LYS A 67 7.00 6.94 21.12
C LYS A 67 7.79 7.48 19.93
N VAL A 68 7.64 8.76 19.68
CA VAL A 68 8.31 9.46 18.58
C VAL A 68 9.50 10.24 19.15
N SER A 69 10.61 10.23 18.43
CA SER A 69 11.78 11.01 18.81
C SER A 69 11.51 12.51 18.72
N GLY A 70 11.91 13.25 19.75
CA GLY A 70 11.62 14.69 19.88
C GLY A 70 10.20 15.04 20.36
N PHE A 71 9.30 14.06 20.50
CA PHE A 71 7.99 14.26 21.13
C PHE A 71 8.04 13.77 22.57
N ASP A 72 8.49 14.64 23.48
CA ASP A 72 8.64 14.29 24.91
C ASP A 72 7.50 14.80 25.79
N THR A 73 6.63 15.64 25.23
CA THR A 73 5.46 16.20 25.92
C THR A 73 4.16 15.97 25.13
N PRO A 74 2.99 15.97 25.80
CA PRO A 74 1.69 15.88 25.11
C PRO A 74 1.46 17.02 24.13
N GLU A 75 1.96 18.22 24.42
CA GLU A 75 1.82 19.41 23.57
C GLU A 75 2.58 19.22 22.25
N ALA A 76 3.76 18.62 22.28
CA ALA A 76 4.54 18.31 21.08
C ALA A 76 3.78 17.34 20.16
N VAL A 77 3.14 16.32 20.73
CA VAL A 77 2.27 15.40 19.99
C VAL A 77 1.05 16.13 19.45
N GLN A 78 0.38 16.94 20.28
CA GLN A 78 -0.85 17.62 19.92
C GLN A 78 -0.66 18.62 18.76
N ALA A 79 0.51 19.24 18.66
CA ALA A 79 0.89 20.11 17.55
C ALA A 79 0.91 19.39 16.19
N TRP A 80 0.97 18.06 16.19
CA TRP A 80 0.94 17.20 15.00
C TRP A 80 -0.25 16.24 14.98
N ALA A 81 -1.22 16.39 15.88
CA ALA A 81 -2.40 15.54 15.91
C ALA A 81 -3.19 15.66 14.59
N GLY A 82 -3.50 14.51 13.98
CA GLY A 82 -4.17 14.43 12.68
C GLY A 82 -3.23 14.45 11.47
N ALA A 83 -1.93 14.67 11.67
CA ALA A 83 -0.92 14.63 10.62
C ALA A 83 -0.94 13.29 9.87
N LEU A 84 -0.77 13.36 8.55
CA LEU A 84 -0.59 12.18 7.70
C LEU A 84 0.79 11.58 7.97
N ILE A 85 0.85 10.27 8.09
CA ILE A 85 2.10 9.51 8.13
C ILE A 85 2.35 9.00 6.72
N GLU A 86 3.49 9.38 6.13
CA GLU A 86 3.79 9.10 4.73
C GLU A 86 5.18 8.50 4.55
N THR A 87 5.32 7.69 3.50
CA THR A 87 6.60 7.17 3.00
C THR A 87 6.74 7.50 1.52
N PRO A 88 7.96 7.67 0.97
CA PRO A 88 8.10 7.83 -0.47
C PRO A 88 7.66 6.55 -1.20
N ARG A 89 7.06 6.67 -2.39
CA ARG A 89 6.62 5.52 -3.18
C ARG A 89 7.73 4.49 -3.43
N SER A 90 8.97 4.96 -3.55
CA SER A 90 10.18 4.15 -3.75
C SER A 90 10.62 3.34 -2.53
N ALA A 91 10.12 3.66 -1.32
CA ALA A 91 10.41 2.92 -0.09
C ALA A 91 9.39 1.83 0.21
N LEU A 92 8.30 1.77 -0.55
CA LEU A 92 7.45 0.59 -0.56
C LEU A 92 8.21 -0.53 -1.29
N PRO A 93 8.10 -1.80 -0.84
CA PRO A 93 8.68 -2.91 -1.57
C PRO A 93 8.24 -2.89 -3.03
N GLU A 94 9.15 -3.26 -3.94
CA GLU A 94 8.83 -3.43 -5.35
C GLU A 94 7.88 -4.63 -5.49
N GLY A 95 6.57 -4.36 -5.35
CA GLY A 95 5.44 -5.32 -5.33
C GLY A 95 4.69 -5.24 -3.99
N GLU A 96 3.36 -5.15 -3.87
CA GLU A 96 2.22 -5.18 -4.77
C GLU A 96 1.29 -4.06 -4.32
N GLY A 97 0.89 -3.17 -5.23
CA GLY A 97 0.08 -2.03 -4.86
C GLY A 97 -0.22 -1.20 -6.09
N TRP A 98 -0.72 -1.87 -7.11
CA TRP A 98 -1.53 -1.19 -8.11
C TRP A 98 -2.86 -0.90 -7.43
N TYR A 99 -3.35 0.33 -7.52
CA TYR A 99 -4.78 0.48 -7.32
C TYR A 99 -5.46 -0.40 -8.37
N TRP A 100 -6.53 -1.11 -8.05
CA TRP A 100 -7.18 -1.99 -9.04
C TRP A 100 -7.50 -1.22 -10.34
N THR A 101 -7.80 0.07 -10.22
CA THR A 101 -7.96 1.03 -11.33
C THR A 101 -6.73 1.20 -12.23
N ASP A 102 -5.50 1.02 -11.71
CA ASP A 102 -4.27 1.10 -12.51
C ASP A 102 -4.11 -0.15 -13.40
N LEU A 103 -4.75 -1.26 -13.03
CA LEU A 103 -4.69 -2.53 -13.77
C LEU A 103 -5.80 -2.65 -14.82
N GLU A 104 -6.89 -1.91 -14.68
CA GLU A 104 -7.99 -1.91 -15.64
C GLU A 104 -7.54 -1.50 -17.05
N GLY A 105 -7.95 -2.28 -18.04
CA GLY A 105 -7.63 -2.08 -19.45
C GLY A 105 -6.23 -2.53 -19.88
N LEU A 106 -5.40 -3.07 -18.98
CA LEU A 106 -4.13 -3.70 -19.35
C LEU A 106 -4.40 -4.98 -20.15
N GLN A 107 -3.56 -5.25 -21.16
CA GLN A 107 -3.62 -6.49 -21.93
C GLN A 107 -3.06 -7.66 -21.11
N VAL A 108 -3.69 -8.82 -21.16
CA VAL A 108 -3.25 -10.01 -20.42
C VAL A 108 -2.81 -11.08 -21.41
N CYS A 109 -1.56 -11.52 -21.29
CA CYS A 109 -0.99 -12.55 -22.15
C CYS A 109 -0.36 -13.67 -21.32
N ASN A 110 -0.38 -14.91 -21.82
CA ASN A 110 0.37 -15.99 -21.21
C ASN A 110 1.82 -16.07 -21.72
N GLN A 111 2.60 -17.02 -21.18
CA GLN A 111 4.00 -17.25 -21.56
C GLN A 111 4.20 -17.68 -23.02
N ASP A 112 3.18 -18.30 -23.62
CA ASP A 112 3.18 -18.69 -25.05
C ASP A 112 2.79 -17.53 -25.98
N GLY A 113 2.50 -16.36 -25.43
CA GLY A 113 2.08 -15.17 -26.17
C GLY A 113 0.61 -15.18 -26.59
N VAL A 114 -0.20 -16.09 -26.01
CA VAL A 114 -1.66 -16.10 -26.22
C VAL A 114 -2.27 -14.89 -25.53
N ASP A 115 -3.07 -14.12 -26.28
CA ASP A 115 -3.80 -12.96 -25.77
C ASP A 115 -5.13 -13.40 -25.15
N PHE A 116 -5.32 -13.10 -23.87
CA PHE A 116 -6.57 -13.36 -23.17
C PHE A 116 -7.53 -12.18 -23.18
N GLY A 117 -7.09 -11.02 -23.67
CA GLY A 117 -7.86 -9.79 -23.73
C GLY A 117 -7.38 -8.78 -22.70
N ARG A 118 -8.31 -8.03 -22.10
CA ARG A 118 -7.99 -6.93 -21.20
C ARG A 118 -8.62 -7.10 -19.82
N VAL A 119 -7.93 -6.59 -18.81
CA VAL A 119 -8.49 -6.52 -17.45
C VAL A 119 -9.74 -5.65 -17.47
N SER A 120 -10.86 -6.21 -17.02
CA SER A 120 -12.12 -5.48 -16.83
C SER A 120 -12.16 -4.83 -15.45
N HIS A 121 -11.93 -5.63 -14.40
CA HIS A 121 -11.92 -5.20 -13.01
C HIS A 121 -11.26 -6.29 -12.14
N LEU A 122 -10.95 -5.94 -10.89
CA LEU A 122 -10.52 -6.88 -9.87
C LEU A 122 -11.48 -6.81 -8.68
N PHE A 123 -11.65 -7.91 -7.97
CA PHE A 123 -12.46 -7.97 -6.75
C PHE A 123 -11.88 -8.96 -5.74
N ASP A 124 -12.20 -8.75 -4.47
CA ASP A 124 -11.90 -9.71 -3.40
C ASP A 124 -12.99 -10.78 -3.33
N ALA A 125 -12.60 -12.05 -3.51
CA ALA A 125 -13.50 -13.20 -3.46
C ALA A 125 -13.62 -13.82 -2.05
N GLY A 126 -13.10 -13.16 -1.00
CA GLY A 126 -13.11 -13.61 0.39
C GLY A 126 -12.00 -14.60 0.75
N GLY A 127 -11.21 -15.03 -0.23
CA GLY A 127 -10.03 -15.89 -0.07
C GLY A 127 -8.84 -15.46 -0.91
N GLY A 128 -8.90 -14.24 -1.49
CA GLY A 128 -7.90 -13.70 -2.39
C GLY A 128 -8.50 -12.78 -3.45
N THR A 129 -7.63 -12.02 -4.11
CA THR A 129 -8.03 -11.13 -5.21
C THR A 129 -8.17 -11.93 -6.50
N VAL A 130 -9.26 -11.67 -7.24
CA VAL A 130 -9.52 -12.26 -8.56
C VAL A 130 -9.55 -11.14 -9.60
N MET A 131 -8.81 -11.35 -10.70
CA MET A 131 -8.75 -10.49 -11.87
C MET A 131 -9.67 -11.02 -12.97
N VAL A 132 -10.60 -10.17 -13.43
CA VAL A 132 -11.51 -10.48 -14.52
C VAL A 132 -10.90 -9.99 -15.83
N VAL A 133 -10.72 -10.90 -16.79
CA VAL A 133 -10.17 -10.61 -18.11
C VAL A 133 -11.23 -10.84 -19.17
N GLN A 134 -11.49 -9.82 -19.98
CA GLN A 134 -12.44 -9.87 -21.11
C GLN A 134 -11.68 -9.90 -22.43
N GLY A 135 -11.86 -10.99 -23.17
CA GLY A 135 -11.39 -11.18 -24.55
C GLY A 135 -12.44 -11.93 -25.37
N GLU A 136 -12.03 -12.96 -26.12
CA GLU A 136 -12.98 -13.85 -26.81
C GLU A 136 -13.93 -14.57 -25.83
N ARG A 137 -13.43 -14.87 -24.63
CA ARG A 137 -14.22 -15.34 -23.49
C ARG A 137 -13.77 -14.64 -22.23
N GLU A 138 -14.68 -14.53 -21.26
CA GLU A 138 -14.37 -14.04 -19.93
C GLU A 138 -13.57 -15.10 -19.15
N ARG A 139 -12.52 -14.66 -18.46
CA ARG A 139 -11.71 -15.51 -17.58
C ARG A 139 -11.53 -14.86 -16.22
N LEU A 140 -11.50 -15.69 -15.18
CA LEU A 140 -11.27 -15.30 -13.80
C LEU A 140 -9.91 -15.85 -13.37
N LEU A 141 -8.91 -14.99 -13.25
CA LEU A 141 -7.55 -15.37 -12.88
C LEU A 141 -7.29 -14.94 -11.44
N PRO A 142 -6.79 -15.81 -10.55
CA PRO A 142 -6.27 -15.39 -9.25
C PRO A 142 -5.17 -14.35 -9.44
N PHE A 143 -5.29 -13.20 -8.79
CA PHE A 143 -4.26 -12.17 -8.83
C PHE A 143 -3.23 -12.46 -7.73
N VAL A 144 -2.35 -13.42 -8.00
CA VAL A 144 -1.28 -13.85 -7.08
C VAL A 144 0.04 -13.73 -7.81
N MET A 145 0.90 -12.80 -7.36
CA MET A 145 2.23 -12.63 -7.95
C MET A 145 3.07 -13.89 -7.75
N ASP A 146 4.00 -14.10 -8.68
CA ASP A 146 4.94 -15.24 -8.72
C ASP A 146 4.29 -16.63 -8.79
N GLN A 147 2.96 -16.71 -8.82
CA GLN A 147 2.22 -17.95 -9.06
C GLN A 147 1.44 -17.86 -10.36
N VAL A 148 0.51 -16.92 -10.46
CA VAL A 148 -0.33 -16.70 -11.64
C VAL A 148 0.14 -15.47 -12.40
N VAL A 149 0.40 -14.36 -11.71
CA VAL A 149 0.89 -13.13 -12.35
C VAL A 149 2.42 -13.13 -12.30
N ARG A 150 3.05 -13.17 -13.48
CA ARG A 150 4.52 -13.20 -13.61
C ARG A 150 5.11 -11.80 -13.70
N ARG A 151 4.40 -10.89 -14.37
CA ARG A 151 4.86 -9.52 -14.57
C ARG A 151 3.69 -8.59 -14.81
N VAL A 152 3.76 -7.39 -14.26
CA VAL A 152 2.90 -6.26 -14.63
C VAL A 152 3.78 -5.15 -15.17
N ASP A 153 3.52 -4.72 -16.39
CA ASP A 153 4.21 -3.63 -17.07
C ASP A 153 3.22 -2.50 -17.37
N LEU A 154 3.23 -1.48 -16.51
CA LEU A 154 2.32 -0.34 -16.64
C LEU A 154 2.69 0.56 -17.83
N GLU A 155 3.97 0.65 -18.19
CA GLU A 155 4.40 1.45 -19.34
C GLU A 155 3.98 0.80 -20.65
N ALA A 156 4.14 -0.53 -20.75
CA ALA A 156 3.68 -1.31 -21.89
C ALA A 156 2.17 -1.63 -21.84
N ARG A 157 1.48 -1.28 -20.74
CA ARG A 157 0.07 -1.62 -20.46
C ARG A 157 -0.25 -3.11 -20.61
N ARG A 158 0.60 -3.97 -20.04
CA ARG A 158 0.56 -5.42 -20.20
C ARG A 158 0.75 -6.16 -18.89
N ILE A 159 0.08 -7.29 -18.73
CA ILE A 159 0.26 -8.26 -17.65
C ILE A 159 0.60 -9.61 -18.29
N ASP A 160 1.71 -10.20 -17.85
CA ASP A 160 2.10 -11.55 -18.21
C ASP A 160 1.67 -12.53 -17.12
N VAL A 161 0.95 -13.57 -17.51
CA VAL A 161 0.43 -14.60 -16.62
C VAL A 161 0.97 -15.98 -16.96
N ASP A 162 1.00 -16.84 -15.95
CA ASP A 162 1.18 -18.27 -16.10
C ASP A 162 -0.18 -18.94 -15.96
N TRP A 163 -0.88 -19.06 -17.09
CA TRP A 163 -2.23 -19.59 -17.15
C TRP A 163 -2.45 -20.32 -18.47
N ASP A 164 -3.06 -21.49 -18.38
CA ASP A 164 -3.37 -22.33 -19.54
C ASP A 164 -4.53 -21.71 -20.34
N ALA A 165 -4.36 -21.63 -21.66
CA ALA A 165 -5.34 -21.02 -22.57
C ALA A 165 -6.66 -21.79 -22.63
N ASP A 166 -6.63 -23.09 -22.34
CA ASP A 166 -7.79 -23.98 -22.37
C ASP A 166 -8.69 -23.84 -21.14
N PHE A 167 -8.19 -23.24 -20.05
CA PHE A 167 -8.91 -23.02 -18.79
C PHE A 167 -9.79 -21.77 -18.76
#